data_AF-A0A1I0WDD2-F1
#
_entry.id   AF-A0A1I0WDD2-F1
#
_cell.length_a   1.000
_cell.length_b   1.000
_cell.length_c   1.000
_cell.angle_alpha   90.00
_cell.angle_beta   90.00
_cell.angle_gamma   90.00
#
_symmetry.space_group_name_H-M   'P 1'
#
loop_
_entity.id
_entity.type
_entity.pdbx_description
1 polymer ?
#
loop_
_entity_poly.entity_id
_entity_poly.type
_entity_poly.pdbx_seq_one_letter_code
_entity_poly.pdbx_strand_id
1 'polypeptide(L)'
;MSERGLVVHQGALSTMETALADATTALTTQVDDLLEQVESLTPGWDETSESHMAHLEHQQKLRDGIEKLTEALDQVRSKLATYREDAREIEVENVAIVN
;
A
#
# COMPACT_ATOMS: atom_id res chain seq x y z
N MET A 1 -9.21 32.64 -12.93
CA MET A 1 -7.87 32.08 -12.60
C MET A 1 -7.93 30.79 -11.75
N SER A 2 -9.09 30.10 -11.61
CA SER A 2 -9.20 28.89 -10.77
C SER A 2 -8.78 27.57 -11.44
N GLU A 3 -8.81 27.48 -12.79
CA GLU A 3 -8.60 26.21 -13.51
C GLU A 3 -7.21 25.59 -13.33
N ARG A 4 -6.15 26.42 -13.25
CA ARG A 4 -4.77 25.91 -13.15
C ARG A 4 -4.45 25.31 -11.78
N GLY A 5 -5.21 25.65 -10.73
CA GLY A 5 -5.03 25.06 -9.39
C GLY A 5 -5.61 23.66 -9.32
N LEU A 6 -6.89 23.47 -9.67
CA LEU A 6 -7.59 22.18 -9.54
C LEU A 6 -7.06 21.08 -10.46
N VAL A 7 -6.72 21.38 -11.72
CA VAL A 7 -6.16 20.39 -12.67
C VAL A 7 -4.80 19.87 -12.21
N VAL A 8 -3.96 20.76 -11.66
CA VAL A 8 -2.67 20.38 -11.04
C VAL A 8 -2.91 19.50 -9.80
N HIS A 9 -3.97 19.75 -9.02
CA HIS A 9 -4.36 18.90 -7.90
C HIS A 9 -4.81 17.50 -8.35
N GLN A 10 -5.61 17.36 -9.40
CA GLN A 10 -5.98 16.03 -9.92
C GLN A 10 -4.77 15.27 -10.50
N GLY A 11 -3.85 15.96 -11.19
CA GLY A 11 -2.60 15.34 -11.66
C GLY A 11 -1.71 14.88 -10.51
N ALA A 12 -1.60 15.67 -9.44
CA ALA A 12 -0.87 15.31 -8.23
C ALA A 12 -1.51 14.10 -7.51
N LEU A 13 -2.85 14.05 -7.42
CA LEU A 13 -3.57 12.93 -6.83
C LEU A 13 -3.37 11.63 -7.61
N SER A 14 -3.44 11.67 -8.94
CA SER A 14 -3.16 10.50 -9.78
C SER A 14 -1.71 10.02 -9.61
N THR A 15 -0.76 10.95 -9.49
CA THR A 15 0.65 10.62 -9.25
C THR A 15 0.84 9.96 -7.88
N MET A 16 0.15 10.47 -6.84
CA MET A 16 0.17 9.87 -5.50
C MET A 16 -0.45 8.48 -5.48
N GLU A 17 -1.55 8.27 -6.19
CA GLU A 17 -2.20 6.96 -6.32
C GLU A 17 -1.26 5.93 -6.96
N THR A 18 -0.60 6.29 -8.06
CA THR A 18 0.41 5.43 -8.70
C THR A 18 1.59 5.15 -7.77
N ALA A 19 2.14 6.19 -7.12
CA ALA A 19 3.28 6.02 -6.22
C ALA A 19 2.94 5.12 -5.02
N LEU A 20 1.71 5.19 -4.50
CA LEU A 20 1.24 4.32 -3.43
C LEU A 20 1.02 2.88 -3.90
N ALA A 21 0.48 2.69 -5.10
CA ALA A 21 0.35 1.36 -5.70
C ALA A 21 1.72 0.71 -5.88
N ASP A 22 2.67 1.43 -6.47
CA ASP A 22 4.05 0.97 -6.68
C ASP A 22 4.75 0.66 -5.34
N ALA A 23 4.59 1.52 -4.34
CA ALA A 23 5.15 1.29 -3.01
C ALA A 23 4.54 0.04 -2.35
N THR A 24 3.24 -0.18 -2.52
CA THR A 24 2.55 -1.37 -1.98
C THR A 24 3.09 -2.64 -2.62
N THR A 25 3.16 -2.67 -3.96
CA THR A 25 3.73 -3.80 -4.69
C THR A 25 5.18 -4.07 -4.29
N ALA A 26 6.02 -3.03 -4.21
CA ALA A 26 7.42 -3.18 -3.83
C ALA A 26 7.58 -3.73 -2.40
N LEU A 27 6.76 -3.26 -1.46
CA LEU A 27 6.77 -3.75 -0.08
C LEU A 27 6.34 -5.23 -0.01
N THR A 28 5.28 -5.62 -0.71
CA THR A 28 4.83 -7.02 -0.75
C THR A 28 5.93 -7.92 -1.32
N THR A 29 6.52 -7.58 -2.47
CA THR A 29 7.60 -8.39 -3.08
C THR A 29 8.81 -8.52 -2.16
N GLN A 30 9.27 -7.43 -1.57
CA GLN A 30 10.47 -7.44 -0.73
C GLN A 30 10.27 -8.26 0.55
N VAL A 31 9.02 -8.38 1.01
CA VAL A 31 8.65 -9.22 2.14
C VAL A 31 8.63 -10.69 1.76
N ASP A 32 8.02 -11.04 0.62
CA ASP A 32 7.99 -12.41 0.14
C ASP A 32 9.42 -12.94 -0.04
N ASP A 33 10.30 -12.13 -0.63
CA ASP A 33 11.73 -12.45 -0.78
C ASP A 33 12.43 -12.67 0.57
N LEU A 34 12.08 -11.88 1.59
CA LEU A 34 12.64 -12.04 2.94
C LEU A 34 12.14 -13.33 3.60
N LEU A 35 10.86 -13.66 3.45
CA LEU A 35 10.29 -14.89 4.00
C LEU A 35 10.92 -16.13 3.36
N GLU A 36 11.09 -16.14 2.04
CA GLU A 36 11.77 -17.22 1.33
C GLU A 36 13.24 -17.36 1.76
N GLN A 37 13.97 -16.26 1.89
CA GLN A 37 15.35 -16.28 2.38
C GLN A 37 15.43 -16.86 3.78
N VAL A 38 14.53 -16.46 4.67
CA VAL A 38 14.49 -16.96 6.04
C VAL A 38 14.16 -18.46 6.07
N GLU A 39 13.18 -18.94 5.28
CA GLU A 39 12.91 -20.38 5.13
C GLU A 39 14.16 -21.13 4.63
N SER A 40 14.87 -20.60 3.63
CA SER A 40 16.09 -21.21 3.08
C SER A 40 17.26 -21.29 4.07
N LEU A 41 17.27 -20.46 5.11
CA LEU A 41 18.31 -20.39 6.14
C LEU A 41 18.03 -21.27 7.37
N THR A 42 16.86 -21.91 7.43
CA THR A 42 16.48 -22.85 8.50
C THR A 42 16.72 -24.35 8.28
N PRO A 43 17.30 -24.87 7.18
CA PRO A 43 17.49 -26.31 7.05
C PRO A 43 18.52 -26.81 8.08
N GLY A 44 18.08 -27.73 8.94
CA GLY A 44 18.91 -28.38 9.95
C GLY A 44 18.59 -28.02 11.39
N TRP A 45 17.58 -27.19 11.64
CA TRP A 45 17.09 -26.96 13.00
C TRP A 45 16.24 -28.16 13.44
N ASP A 46 16.47 -28.63 14.66
CA ASP A 46 15.58 -29.60 15.30
C ASP A 46 14.19 -28.95 15.44
N GLU A 47 13.19 -29.57 14.83
CA GLU A 47 11.80 -29.10 14.78
C GLU A 47 11.20 -28.87 16.18
N THR A 48 11.75 -29.53 17.21
CA THR A 48 11.28 -29.43 18.59
C THR A 48 12.07 -28.44 19.44
N SER A 49 13.13 -27.84 18.89
CA SER A 49 13.94 -26.88 19.62
C SER A 49 13.18 -25.57 19.88
N GLU A 50 13.38 -24.99 21.06
CA GLU A 50 12.82 -23.68 21.41
C GLU A 50 13.21 -22.59 20.39
N SER A 51 14.43 -22.67 19.85
CA SER A 51 14.90 -21.75 18.81
C SER A 51 14.08 -21.86 17.52
N HIS A 52 13.73 -23.06 17.09
CA HIS A 52 12.87 -23.27 15.92
C HIS A 52 11.46 -22.76 16.13
N MET A 53 10.84 -23.05 17.29
CA MET A 53 9.53 -22.49 17.60
C MET A 53 9.54 -20.95 17.67
N ALA A 54 10.55 -20.34 18.29
CA ALA A 54 10.68 -18.88 18.35
C ALA A 54 10.84 -18.24 16.96
N HIS A 55 11.52 -18.93 16.05
CA HIS A 55 11.68 -18.48 14.68
C HIS A 55 10.38 -18.57 13.88
N LEU A 56 9.64 -19.67 13.99
CA LEU A 56 8.31 -19.81 13.39
C LEU A 56 7.36 -18.70 13.91
N GLU A 57 7.38 -18.43 15.21
CA GLU A 57 6.56 -17.35 15.80
C GLU A 57 6.97 -15.98 15.26
N HIS A 58 8.27 -15.72 15.11
CA HIS A 58 8.77 -14.47 14.52
C HIS A 58 8.37 -14.34 13.04
N GLN A 59 8.49 -15.40 12.25
CA GLN A 59 8.03 -15.43 10.86
C GLN A 59 6.52 -15.16 10.76
N GLN A 60 5.72 -15.76 11.64
CA GLN A 60 4.28 -15.54 11.67
C GLN A 60 3.96 -14.07 11.97
N LYS A 61 4.59 -13.49 13.01
CA LYS A 61 4.41 -12.06 13.35
C LYS A 61 4.83 -11.13 12.21
N LEU A 62 5.87 -11.51 11.46
CA LEU A 62 6.31 -10.77 10.29
C LEU A 62 5.21 -10.80 9.21
N ARG A 63 4.71 -11.98 8.84
CA ARG A 63 3.60 -12.14 7.88
C ARG A 63 2.38 -11.33 8.29
N ASP A 64 1.92 -11.48 9.53
CA ASP A 64 0.76 -10.75 10.07
C ASP A 64 0.96 -9.22 10.04
N GLY A 65 2.20 -8.76 10.28
CA GLY A 65 2.55 -7.34 10.23
C GLY A 65 2.47 -6.77 8.81
N ILE A 66 2.88 -7.56 7.81
CA ILE A 66 2.85 -7.13 6.41
C ILE A 66 1.44 -7.17 5.84
N GLU A 67 0.63 -8.14 6.22
CA GLU A 67 -0.78 -8.18 5.84
C GLU A 67 -1.49 -6.89 6.29
N LYS A 68 -1.28 -6.48 7.55
CA LYS A 68 -1.80 -5.20 8.08
C LYS A 68 -1.27 -3.97 7.36
N LEU A 69 0.02 -3.97 6.97
CA LEU A 69 0.61 -2.87 6.22
C LEU A 69 -0.04 -2.74 4.83
N THR A 70 -0.22 -3.87 4.16
CA THR A 70 -0.85 -3.96 2.83
C THR A 70 -2.31 -3.49 2.90
N GLU A 71 -3.07 -3.94 3.90
CA GLU A 71 -4.44 -3.47 4.14
C GLU A 71 -4.50 -1.96 4.38
N ALA A 72 -3.58 -1.41 5.18
CA ALA A 72 -3.54 0.03 5.44
C ALA A 72 -3.23 0.83 4.16
N LEU A 73 -2.32 0.34 3.31
CA LEU A 73 -2.01 0.97 2.03
C LEU A 73 -3.19 0.92 1.05
N ASP A 74 -3.89 -0.21 0.98
CA ASP A 74 -5.11 -0.34 0.17
C ASP A 74 -6.22 0.63 0.64
N GLN A 75 -6.37 0.82 1.95
CA GLN A 75 -7.30 1.82 2.49
C GLN A 75 -6.92 3.25 2.10
N VAL A 76 -5.63 3.59 2.11
CA VAL A 76 -5.15 4.90 1.66
C VAL A 76 -5.42 5.09 0.16
N ARG A 77 -5.15 4.08 -0.66
CA ARG A 77 -5.46 4.09 -2.11
C ARG A 77 -6.95 4.34 -2.34
N SER A 78 -7.81 3.62 -1.63
CA SER A 78 -9.26 3.76 -1.72
C SER A 78 -9.73 5.19 -1.38
N LYS A 79 -9.25 5.76 -0.27
CA LYS A 79 -9.58 7.14 0.12
C LYS A 79 -9.11 8.18 -0.88
N LEU A 80 -7.94 7.99 -1.49
CA LEU A 80 -7.45 8.88 -2.56
C LEU A 80 -8.32 8.81 -3.80
N ALA A 81 -8.76 7.61 -4.20
CA ALA A 81 -9.66 7.43 -5.33
C ALA A 81 -11.01 8.14 -5.07
N THR A 82 -11.57 8.03 -3.86
CA THR A 82 -12.77 8.80 -3.46
C THR A 82 -12.54 10.30 -3.54
N TYR A 83 -11.45 10.80 -2.95
CA TYR A 83 -11.14 12.24 -2.99
C TYR A 83 -10.96 12.78 -4.41
N ARG A 84 -10.40 11.97 -5.32
CA ARG A 84 -10.28 12.31 -6.74
C ARG A 84 -11.65 12.42 -7.42
N GLU A 85 -12.57 11.51 -7.12
CA GLU A 85 -13.93 11.55 -7.67
C GLU A 85 -14.71 12.76 -7.13
N ASP A 86 -14.64 13.02 -5.83
CA ASP A 86 -15.25 14.21 -5.21
C ASP A 86 -14.70 15.51 -5.85
N ALA A 87 -13.38 15.58 -6.08
CA ALA A 87 -12.76 16.72 -6.74
C ALA A 87 -13.21 16.88 -8.20
N ARG A 88 -13.53 15.78 -8.88
CA ARG A 88 -14.08 15.78 -10.24
C ARG A 88 -15.53 16.22 -10.27
N GLU A 89 -16.35 15.77 -9.33
CA GLU A 89 -17.76 16.19 -9.21
C GLU A 89 -17.88 17.69 -8.96
N ILE A 90 -17.06 18.23 -8.05
CA ILE A 90 -16.96 19.67 -7.77
C ILE A 90 -16.55 20.46 -9.04
N GLU A 91 -15.68 19.89 -9.88
CA GLU A 91 -15.28 20.53 -11.16
C GLU A 91 -16.47 20.62 -12.12
N VAL A 92 -17.20 19.52 -12.31
CA VAL A 92 -18.38 19.47 -13.18
C VAL A 92 -19.46 20.45 -12.72
N GLU A 93 -19.74 20.49 -11.41
CA GLU A 93 -20.74 21.39 -10.83
C GLU A 93 -20.34 22.87 -11.00
N ASN A 94 -19.08 23.22 -10.73
CA ASN A 94 -18.59 24.59 -10.92
C ASN A 94 -18.64 25.04 -12.38
N VAL A 95 -18.32 24.16 -13.34
CA VAL A 95 -18.43 24.47 -14.79
C VAL A 95 -19.90 24.66 -15.20
N ALA A 96 -20.83 23.93 -14.57
CA ALA A 96 -22.27 24.07 -14.83
C ALA A 96 -22.87 25.38 -14.27
N ILE A 97 -22.31 25.93 -13.19
CA ILE A 97 -22.77 27.18 -12.58
C ILE A 97 -22.23 28.43 -13.31
N VAL A 98 -21.06 28.32 -13.96
CA VAL A 98 -20.39 29.45 -14.63
C VAL A 98 -20.84 29.62 -16.10
N ASN A 99 -21.53 28.63 -16.67
CA ASN A 99 -22.15 28.70 -18.01
C ASN A 99 -23.66 28.92 -17.92
#